data_AF-A0A2M9QA43-F1
#
_entry.id   AF-A0A2M9QA43-F1
#
_cell.length_a   1.000
_cell.length_b   1.000
_cell.length_c   1.000
_cell.angle_alpha   90.00
_cell.angle_beta   90.00
_cell.angle_gamma   90.00
#
_symmetry.space_group_name_H-M   'P 1'
#
loop_
_entity.id
_entity.type
_entity.pdbx_description
1 polymer ?
#
loop_
_entity_poly.entity_id
_entity_poly.type
_entity_poly.pdbx_seq_one_letter_code
_entity_poly.pdbx_strand_id
1 'polypeptide(L)'
;MYFKKTSLMLCVFTSIFTIHSVQANVGFKDVTNEDEVYEEINYLVNLGVIKGYTEKGKTYFKPNNTITRGQVTKMVIVASGNNTLVVNKSSFSDVAVGSELSGYVERAIQLGLFKTNIKGNYRLLFNY
;
A
#
# COMPACT_ATOMS: atom_id res chain seq x y z
N MET A 1 -58.57 -30.62 -7.12
CA MET A 1 -57.68 -29.99 -6.10
C MET A 1 -56.37 -29.67 -6.81
N TYR A 2 -55.82 -28.45 -6.91
CA TYR A 2 -56.01 -27.18 -6.18
C TYR A 2 -55.58 -25.99 -7.09
N PHE A 3 -56.17 -24.83 -6.80
CA PHE A 3 -56.15 -23.49 -7.40
C PHE A 3 -54.76 -22.91 -7.79
N LYS A 4 -54.56 -22.22 -8.93
CA LYS A 4 -54.95 -20.84 -9.35
C LYS A 4 -54.04 -19.73 -8.77
N LYS A 5 -53.22 -19.13 -9.67
CA LYS A 5 -52.67 -17.75 -9.74
C LYS A 5 -52.54 -16.91 -8.44
N THR A 6 -51.30 -16.68 -7.99
CA THR A 6 -50.77 -15.44 -7.33
C THR A 6 -49.24 -15.50 -7.51
N SER A 7 -48.55 -14.70 -8.35
CA SER A 7 -48.29 -13.26 -8.21
C SER A 7 -47.86 -12.84 -6.80
N LEU A 8 -46.72 -12.15 -6.71
CA LEU A 8 -46.26 -11.26 -5.63
C LEU A 8 -45.13 -11.78 -4.70
N MET A 9 -43.96 -11.15 -4.89
CA MET A 9 -42.91 -10.79 -3.92
C MET A 9 -42.59 -11.76 -2.78
N LEU A 10 -41.34 -12.25 -2.79
CA LEU A 10 -40.50 -12.01 -1.63
C LEU A 10 -39.18 -11.40 -2.09
N CYS A 11 -39.10 -10.08 -1.91
CA CYS A 11 -37.84 -9.34 -1.86
C CYS A 11 -36.87 -10.07 -0.92
N VAL A 12 -36.04 -10.96 -1.45
CA VAL A 12 -34.73 -11.11 -0.85
C VAL A 12 -33.94 -9.96 -1.42
N PHE A 13 -34.04 -8.84 -0.69
CA PHE A 13 -33.02 -7.80 -0.61
C PHE A 13 -31.68 -8.53 -0.46
N THR A 14 -31.09 -8.93 -1.59
CA THR A 14 -29.67 -9.26 -1.61
C THR A 14 -29.04 -7.91 -1.41
N SER A 15 -28.87 -7.54 -0.14
CA SER A 15 -28.03 -6.44 0.28
C SER A 15 -26.69 -6.70 -0.36
N ILE A 16 -26.52 -6.08 -1.53
CA ILE A 16 -25.24 -5.81 -2.12
C ILE A 16 -24.60 -4.94 -1.05
N PHE A 17 -23.90 -5.57 -0.11
CA PHE A 17 -22.99 -4.87 0.78
C PHE A 17 -21.91 -4.35 -0.16
N THR A 18 -22.18 -3.19 -0.74
CA THR A 18 -21.17 -2.39 -1.39
C THR A 18 -20.16 -2.11 -0.29
N ILE A 19 -19.02 -2.79 -0.37
CA ILE A 19 -17.87 -2.50 0.47
C ILE A 19 -17.44 -1.10 0.05
N HIS A 20 -17.98 -0.10 0.72
CA HIS A 20 -17.44 1.24 0.65
C HIS A 20 -16.10 1.15 1.38
N SER A 21 -14.99 1.20 0.65
CA SER A 21 -13.72 1.60 1.24
C SER A 21 -13.92 3.02 1.76
N VAL A 22 -14.29 3.15 3.03
CA VAL A 22 -14.24 4.42 3.74
C VAL A 22 -12.77 4.78 3.84
N GLN A 23 -12.29 5.53 2.85
CA GLN A 23 -11.00 6.19 2.93
C GLN A 23 -11.19 7.32 3.93
N ALA A 24 -10.90 7.06 5.21
CA ALA A 24 -10.80 8.13 6.19
C ALA A 24 -9.70 9.07 5.71
N ASN A 25 -9.99 10.37 5.62
CA ASN A 25 -8.94 11.36 5.39
C ASN A 25 -8.01 11.32 6.61
N VAL A 26 -6.88 10.62 6.48
CA VAL A 26 -5.92 10.46 7.57
C VAL A 26 -5.14 11.77 7.65
N GLY A 27 -5.64 12.72 8.44
CA GLY A 27 -4.89 13.90 8.80
C GLY A 27 -3.65 13.51 9.61
N PHE A 28 -2.48 13.97 9.19
CA PHE A 28 -1.24 13.80 9.95
C PHE A 28 -1.11 14.90 11.00
N LYS A 29 -0.61 14.54 12.18
CA LYS A 29 -0.48 15.49 13.29
C LYS A 29 0.64 16.52 13.06
N ASP A 30 1.61 16.17 12.22
CA ASP A 30 2.84 16.90 11.89
C ASP A 30 2.85 17.42 10.46
N VAL A 31 1.69 17.49 9.80
CA VAL A 31 1.51 18.14 8.48
C VAL A 31 0.22 18.97 8.53
N THR A 32 0.28 20.23 8.17
CA THR A 32 -0.87 21.14 8.07
C THR A 32 -1.12 21.57 6.62
N ASN A 33 -2.27 22.17 6.34
CA ASN A 33 -2.64 22.65 4.99
C ASN A 33 -1.81 23.86 4.51
N GLU A 34 -0.95 24.40 5.36
CA GLU A 34 0.02 25.44 5.02
C GLU A 34 1.38 24.85 4.58
N ASP A 35 1.62 23.56 4.82
CA ASP A 35 2.85 22.91 4.37
C ASP A 35 2.86 22.75 2.84
N GLU A 36 3.98 23.09 2.22
CA GLU A 36 4.16 23.03 0.75
C GLU A 36 3.88 21.63 0.17
N VAL A 37 4.10 20.58 0.97
CA VAL A 37 3.94 19.17 0.58
C VAL A 37 2.57 18.56 0.93
N TYR A 38 1.65 19.36 1.50
CA TYR A 38 0.37 18.87 2.02
C TYR A 38 -0.47 18.16 0.95
N GLU A 39 -0.57 18.77 -0.24
CA GLU A 39 -1.38 18.26 -1.34
C GLU A 39 -0.80 16.97 -1.91
N GLU A 40 0.52 16.89 -2.10
CA GLU A 40 1.21 15.69 -2.59
C GLU A 40 1.09 14.53 -1.60
N ILE A 41 1.20 14.82 -0.30
CA ILE A 41 1.03 13.83 0.76
C ILE A 41 -0.41 13.27 0.72
N ASN A 42 -1.41 14.14 0.71
CA ASN A 42 -2.81 13.73 0.66
C ASN A 42 -3.14 12.96 -0.61
N TYR A 43 -2.60 13.39 -1.75
CA TYR A 43 -2.76 12.67 -3.01
C TYR A 43 -2.23 11.24 -2.91
N LEU A 44 -1.01 11.05 -2.41
CA LEU A 44 -0.40 9.72 -2.28
C LEU A 44 -1.06 8.85 -1.20
N VAL A 45 -1.60 9.44 -0.14
CA VAL A 45 -2.43 8.74 0.86
C VAL A 45 -3.74 8.28 0.25
N ASN A 46 -4.40 9.13 -0.54
CA ASN A 46 -5.65 8.79 -1.23
C ASN A 46 -5.46 7.68 -2.27
N LEU A 47 -4.26 7.55 -2.84
CA LEU A 47 -3.89 6.43 -3.69
C LEU A 47 -3.44 5.17 -2.90
N GLY A 48 -3.34 5.25 -1.57
CA GLY A 48 -2.86 4.16 -0.72
C GLY A 48 -1.36 3.88 -0.83
N VAL A 49 -0.60 4.75 -1.49
CA VAL A 49 0.86 4.65 -1.70
C VAL A 49 1.61 4.89 -0.39
N ILE A 50 1.14 5.88 0.37
CA ILE A 50 1.74 6.28 1.64
C ILE A 50 0.79 5.97 2.78
N LYS A 51 1.36 5.54 3.90
CA LYS A 51 0.70 5.42 5.19
C LYS A 51 1.61 6.07 6.23
N GLY A 52 1.03 6.81 7.17
CA GLY A 52 1.79 7.37 8.28
C GLY A 52 2.03 6.38 9.40
N TYR A 53 2.69 6.88 10.43
CA TYR A 53 3.05 6.15 11.65
C TYR A 53 2.03 6.46 12.73
N THR A 54 1.31 5.45 13.21
CA THR A 54 0.39 5.62 14.34
C THR A 54 1.14 5.47 15.64
N GLU A 55 1.26 6.55 16.39
CA GLU A 55 1.96 6.62 17.67
C GLU A 55 1.06 7.28 18.71
N LYS A 56 0.83 6.59 19.83
CA LYS A 56 -0.02 7.08 20.94
C LYS A 56 -1.42 7.56 20.46
N GLY A 57 -2.00 6.85 19.50
CA GLY A 57 -3.33 7.16 18.95
C GLY A 57 -3.37 8.33 17.95
N LYS A 58 -2.22 8.86 17.54
CA LYS A 58 -2.12 9.92 16.52
C LYS A 58 -1.30 9.41 15.34
N THR A 59 -1.64 9.84 14.12
CA THR A 59 -0.90 9.48 12.91
C THR A 59 0.06 10.60 12.53
N TYR A 60 1.30 10.25 12.18
CA TYR A 60 2.35 11.18 11.79
C TYR A 60 2.90 10.80 10.41
N PHE A 61 3.23 11.79 9.58
CA PHE A 61 3.90 11.57 8.29
C PHE A 61 5.43 11.51 8.44
N LYS A 62 5.99 12.35 9.31
CA LYS A 62 7.42 12.55 9.56
C LYS A 62 8.18 13.03 8.32
N PRO A 63 7.89 14.23 7.79
CA PRO A 63 8.44 14.71 6.51
C PRO A 63 9.97 14.83 6.48
N ASN A 64 10.59 15.07 7.64
CA ASN A 64 12.04 15.23 7.76
C ASN A 64 12.79 13.91 7.98
N ASN A 65 12.08 12.77 8.07
CA ASN A 65 12.74 11.48 8.22
C ASN A 65 13.31 11.01 6.89
N THR A 66 14.53 10.48 6.93
CA THR A 66 15.09 9.80 5.76
C THR A 66 14.27 8.56 5.44
N ILE A 67 13.83 8.46 4.18
CA ILE A 67 13.16 7.27 3.67
C ILE A 67 14.20 6.23 3.25
N THR A 68 13.93 4.95 3.52
CA THR A 68 14.80 3.84 3.13
C THR A 68 14.56 3.44 1.68
N ARG A 69 15.56 2.82 1.03
CA ARG A 69 15.41 2.29 -0.33
C ARG A 69 14.24 1.29 -0.41
N GLY A 70 14.06 0.46 0.61
CA GLY A 70 12.94 -0.47 0.71
C GLY A 70 11.57 0.20 0.73
N GLN A 71 11.41 1.29 1.49
CA GLN A 71 10.17 2.08 1.50
C GLN A 71 9.89 2.74 0.15
N VAL A 72 10.91 3.33 -0.49
CA VAL A 72 10.76 3.89 -1.86
C VAL A 72 10.34 2.80 -2.85
N THR A 73 10.92 1.59 -2.73
CA THR A 73 10.56 0.44 -3.57
C THR A 73 9.09 0.09 -3.45
N LYS A 74 8.59 -0.01 -2.22
CA LYS A 74 7.18 -0.25 -1.94
C LYS A 74 6.31 0.85 -2.54
N MET A 75 6.65 2.12 -2.32
CA MET A 75 5.90 3.26 -2.86
C MET A 75 5.80 3.21 -4.39
N VAL A 76 6.91 2.98 -5.09
CA VAL A 76 6.93 2.91 -6.56
C VAL A 76 6.07 1.75 -7.08
N ILE A 77 6.13 0.58 -6.45
CA ILE A 77 5.31 -0.57 -6.87
C ILE A 77 3.82 -0.28 -6.66
N VAL A 78 3.42 0.25 -5.50
CA VAL A 78 2.01 0.59 -5.23
C VAL A 78 1.54 1.70 -6.18
N ALA A 79 2.32 2.76 -6.35
CA ALA A 79 2.00 3.88 -7.23
C ALA A 79 1.87 3.47 -8.70
N SER A 80 2.63 2.46 -9.14
CA SER A 80 2.53 1.90 -10.50
C SER A 80 1.34 0.95 -10.70
N GLY A 81 0.49 0.75 -9.68
CA GLY A 81 -0.66 -0.16 -9.75
C GLY A 81 -0.27 -1.65 -9.77
N ASN A 82 0.96 -1.98 -9.38
CA ASN A 82 1.47 -3.35 -9.41
C ASN A 82 1.26 -4.06 -8.07
N ASN A 83 0.86 -5.32 -8.13
CA ASN A 83 0.81 -6.20 -6.96
C ASN A 83 2.22 -6.66 -6.56
N THR A 84 2.40 -7.17 -5.34
CA THR A 84 3.65 -7.84 -4.95
C THR A 84 3.77 -9.22 -5.57
N LEU A 85 4.97 -9.80 -5.54
CA LEU A 85 5.18 -11.22 -5.82
C LEU A 85 5.12 -12.05 -4.55
N VAL A 86 4.65 -13.30 -4.67
CA VAL A 86 4.86 -14.33 -3.66
C VAL A 86 6.28 -14.84 -3.81
N VAL A 87 7.11 -14.67 -2.78
CA VAL A 87 8.53 -15.01 -2.81
C VAL A 87 8.75 -16.29 -2.04
N ASN A 88 9.24 -17.33 -2.72
CA ASN A 88 9.68 -18.59 -2.09
C ASN A 88 11.22 -18.66 -1.96
N LYS A 89 11.93 -17.84 -2.74
CA LYS A 89 13.38 -17.68 -2.73
C LYS A 89 13.68 -16.25 -3.12
N SER A 90 14.46 -15.52 -2.31
CA SER A 90 14.88 -14.18 -2.67
C SER A 90 16.11 -14.20 -3.58
N SER A 91 16.16 -13.24 -4.49
CA SER A 91 17.32 -12.91 -5.31
C SER A 91 18.41 -12.17 -4.54
N PHE A 92 18.14 -11.73 -3.31
CA PHE A 92 19.05 -10.93 -2.48
C PHE A 92 19.27 -11.54 -1.10
N SER A 93 20.52 -11.57 -0.64
CA SER A 93 20.88 -12.14 0.66
C SER A 93 20.42 -11.30 1.86
N ASP A 94 20.21 -10.00 1.65
CA ASP A 94 19.76 -9.05 2.66
C ASP A 94 18.23 -8.81 2.64
N VAL A 95 17.49 -9.62 1.88
CA VAL A 95 16.03 -9.57 1.82
C VAL A 95 15.46 -10.91 2.28
N ALA A 96 14.95 -10.93 3.51
CA ALA A 96 14.35 -12.13 4.08
C ALA A 96 13.08 -12.53 3.31
N VAL A 97 12.98 -13.81 2.95
CA VAL A 97 11.77 -14.40 2.32
C VAL A 97 10.58 -14.23 3.27
N GLY A 98 9.42 -13.84 2.72
CA GLY A 98 8.20 -13.61 3.51
C GLY A 98 8.19 -12.31 4.31
N SER A 99 9.28 -11.53 4.30
CA SER A 99 9.26 -10.17 4.84
C SER A 99 8.30 -9.29 4.04
N GLU A 100 7.76 -8.24 4.67
CA GLU A 100 6.86 -7.29 4.03
C GLU A 100 7.41 -6.75 2.70
N LEU A 101 8.73 -6.51 2.63
CA LEU A 101 9.38 -5.91 1.46
C LEU A 101 9.79 -6.93 0.39
N SER A 102 9.88 -8.23 0.70
CA SER A 102 10.38 -9.23 -0.24
C SER A 102 9.63 -9.24 -1.58
N GLY A 103 8.29 -9.27 -1.52
CA GLY A 103 7.46 -9.28 -2.72
C GLY A 103 7.51 -7.99 -3.54
N TYR A 104 7.72 -6.83 -2.89
CA TYR A 104 7.91 -5.56 -3.57
C TYR A 104 9.27 -5.50 -4.27
N VAL A 105 10.32 -5.96 -3.59
CA VAL A 105 11.69 -5.99 -4.12
C VAL A 105 11.75 -6.86 -5.38
N GLU A 106 11.28 -8.11 -5.31
CA GLU A 106 11.35 -9.00 -6.48
C GLU A 106 10.52 -8.46 -7.65
N ARG A 107 9.34 -7.87 -7.38
CA ARG A 107 8.54 -7.23 -8.43
C ARG A 107 9.27 -6.05 -9.08
N ALA A 108 9.89 -5.19 -8.27
CA ALA A 108 10.62 -4.02 -8.76
C ALA A 108 11.77 -4.39 -9.68
N ILE A 109 12.45 -5.51 -9.40
CA ILE A 109 13.51 -6.03 -10.24
C ILE A 109 12.96 -6.67 -11.52
N GLN A 110 11.89 -7.46 -11.41
CA GLN A 110 11.21 -8.06 -12.57
C GLN A 110 10.78 -6.99 -13.58
N LEU A 111 10.31 -5.84 -13.11
CA LEU A 111 9.87 -4.73 -13.96
C LEU A 111 11.02 -3.80 -14.41
N GLY A 112 12.25 -4.01 -13.94
CA GLY A 112 13.39 -3.15 -14.27
C GLY A 112 13.33 -1.75 -13.66
N LEU A 113 12.49 -1.52 -12.65
CA LEU A 113 12.28 -0.21 -12.01
C LEU A 113 13.44 0.19 -11.08
N PHE A 114 14.20 -0.79 -10.59
CA PHE A 114 15.33 -0.57 -9.70
C PHE A 114 16.56 -1.29 -10.23
N LYS A 115 17.66 -0.55 -10.39
CA LYS A 115 18.96 -1.15 -10.72
C LYS A 115 19.49 -1.94 -9.54
N THR A 116 19.98 -3.15 -9.78
CA THR A 116 20.70 -3.94 -8.78
C THR A 116 22.18 -3.69 -8.90
N ASN A 117 22.86 -3.63 -7.75
CA ASN A 117 24.29 -3.87 -7.73
C ASN A 117 24.47 -5.38 -7.66
N ILE A 118 25.09 -5.96 -8.68
CA ILE A 118 25.36 -7.39 -8.90
C ILE A 118 26.06 -8.14 -7.74
N LYS A 119 26.28 -7.51 -6.58
CA LYS A 119 26.88 -8.08 -5.37
C LYS A 119 25.87 -8.78 -4.44
N GLY A 120 24.74 -9.26 -4.94
CA GLY A 120 23.78 -10.08 -4.18
C GLY A 120 23.00 -9.35 -3.07
N ASN A 121 23.19 -8.04 -2.86
CA ASN A 121 22.49 -7.26 -1.84
C ASN A 121 21.63 -6.15 -2.46
N TYR A 122 20.40 -6.02 -1.99
CA TYR A 122 19.45 -4.99 -2.40
C TYR A 122 19.70 -3.64 -1.72
N ARG A 123 20.25 -3.67 -0.51
CA ARG A 123 20.51 -2.53 0.41
C ARG A 123 19.22 -1.83 0.81
N LEU A 124 18.37 -2.53 1.57
CA LEU A 124 17.10 -1.99 2.06
C LEU A 124 17.26 -0.70 2.86
N LEU A 125 18.33 -0.60 3.66
CA LEU A 125 18.66 0.56 4.50
C LEU A 125 19.83 1.37 3.91
N PHE A 126 19.78 2.68 4.09
CA PHE A 126 20.95 3.55 3.89
C PHE A 126 21.83 3.45 5.14
N ASN A 127 22.79 2.53 5.14
CA ASN A 127 23.89 2.61 6.10
C ASN A 127 24.91 3.60 5.55
N TYR A 128 25.11 4.72 6.27
CA TYR A 128 26.22 5.65 6.07
C TYR A 128 27.52 5.02 6.59
#